data_AF-A0A2C9KXU2-F1
#
_entry.id   AF-A0A2C9KXU2-F1
#
_cell.length_a   1.000
_cell.length_b   1.000
_cell.length_c   1.000
_cell.angle_alpha   90.00
_cell.angle_beta   90.00
_cell.angle_gamma   90.00
#
_symmetry.space_group_name_H-M   'P 1'
#
loop_
_entity.id
_entity.type
_entity.pdbx_description
1 polymer ?
#
loop_
_entity_poly.entity_id
_entity_poly.type
_entity_poly.pdbx_seq_one_letter_code
_entity_poly.pdbx_strand_id
1 'polypeptide(L)'
;MTWFQKLRYFADIGNGLEWTLYITCSVFVLPFLLDMSFHWQWEAGAFAVFLAWFNCLVILKRFDFFGIYVVMFLEILRTLVQVLCVFSILIIAFGLSFYILLSIEQSKAFSTPPLSLLKTFMMMLELDYMASFNEQYTDDREDTLHFGTLTLTLLTIFVLLMPILLMNLLIGLAVGDIESVQKDARLKRLAMQVELHINIERKMPLFLRDKVAITDYKHYPNRGNKQIENLFSIISFSKDSGDGKSLQLRIQNSYVQDDLHKLKVRLRDISTVMDKNNHLLRKIMQKMEISTEDDACDEGAGSSYGCGWVNAEDSHRSFEGVPEAFSLSTL
;
A
#
# COMPACT_ATOMS: atom_id res chain seq x y z
N MET A 1 18.31 -11.08 -30.16
CA MET A 1 18.30 -10.15 -29.00
C MET A 1 17.46 -8.89 -29.23
N THR A 2 17.26 -8.43 -30.48
CA THR A 2 16.53 -7.18 -30.82
C THR A 2 15.00 -7.27 -30.68
N TRP A 3 14.37 -8.42 -30.92
CA TRP A 3 12.91 -8.58 -30.80
C TRP A 3 12.39 -8.58 -29.36
N PHE A 4 13.15 -9.18 -28.42
CA PHE A 4 12.74 -9.24 -27.00
C PHE A 4 12.80 -7.86 -26.33
N GLN A 5 13.76 -7.01 -26.72
CA GLN A 5 13.82 -5.61 -26.29
C GLN A 5 12.63 -4.79 -26.84
N LYS A 6 12.17 -5.07 -28.07
CA LYS A 6 10.99 -4.41 -28.67
C LYS A 6 9.68 -4.77 -27.94
N LEU A 7 9.48 -6.02 -27.50
CA LEU A 7 8.28 -6.36 -26.71
C LEU A 7 8.32 -5.74 -25.31
N ARG A 8 9.50 -5.66 -24.67
CA ARG A 8 9.63 -5.02 -23.36
C ARG A 8 9.34 -3.51 -23.42
N TYR A 9 9.65 -2.87 -24.54
CA TYR A 9 9.33 -1.47 -24.82
C TYR A 9 7.82 -1.18 -24.86
N PHE A 10 6.99 -2.11 -25.35
CA PHE A 10 5.53 -1.97 -25.33
C PHE A 10 4.91 -2.28 -23.95
N ALA A 11 5.63 -2.99 -23.07
CA ALA A 11 5.17 -3.29 -21.71
C ALA A 11 5.48 -2.16 -20.71
N ASP A 12 6.39 -1.24 -21.03
CA ASP A 12 6.72 -0.11 -20.17
C ASP A 12 5.67 1.01 -20.29
N ILE A 13 4.88 1.19 -19.21
CA ILE A 13 3.82 2.22 -19.11
C ILE A 13 4.35 3.63 -19.43
N GLY A 14 5.58 3.94 -19.02
CA GLY A 14 6.20 5.24 -19.28
C GLY A 14 6.38 5.52 -20.78
N ASN A 15 6.73 4.50 -21.55
CA ASN A 15 6.86 4.63 -22.98
C ASN A 15 5.50 4.80 -23.68
N GLY A 16 4.46 4.09 -23.20
CA GLY A 16 3.08 4.29 -23.67
C GLY A 16 2.57 5.72 -23.45
N LEU A 17 2.88 6.34 -22.31
CA LEU A 17 2.55 7.74 -22.01
C LEU A 17 3.27 8.71 -22.96
N GLU A 18 4.54 8.48 -23.28
CA GLU A 18 5.28 9.30 -24.25
C GLU A 18 4.68 9.19 -25.66
N TRP A 19 4.36 7.98 -26.12
CA TRP A 19 3.72 7.78 -27.43
C TRP A 19 2.35 8.46 -27.53
N THR A 20 1.51 8.30 -26.51
CA THR A 20 0.19 8.96 -26.48
C THR A 20 0.32 10.47 -26.47
N LEU A 21 1.32 11.03 -25.77
CA LEU A 21 1.62 12.46 -25.82
C LEU A 21 2.06 12.90 -27.22
N TYR A 22 2.96 12.17 -27.88
CA TYR A 22 3.42 12.54 -29.23
C TYR A 22 2.30 12.46 -30.28
N ILE A 23 1.45 11.44 -30.20
CA ILE A 23 0.30 11.29 -31.11
C ILE A 23 -0.68 12.43 -30.92
N THR A 24 -1.06 12.74 -29.68
CA THR A 24 -2.04 13.80 -29.38
C THR A 24 -1.52 15.18 -29.72
N CYS A 25 -0.24 15.46 -29.47
CA CYS A 25 0.43 16.68 -29.90
C CYS A 25 0.50 16.79 -31.44
N SER A 26 0.81 15.69 -32.14
CA SER A 26 0.84 15.67 -33.60
C SER A 26 -0.54 15.95 -34.18
N VAL A 27 -1.60 15.30 -33.67
CA VAL A 27 -2.98 15.54 -34.10
C VAL A 27 -3.43 16.99 -33.85
N PHE A 28 -2.92 17.63 -32.78
CA PHE A 28 -3.19 19.03 -32.51
C PHE A 28 -2.51 19.98 -33.51
N VAL A 29 -1.26 19.72 -33.90
CA VAL A 29 -0.46 20.63 -34.75
C VAL A 29 -0.69 20.42 -36.26
N LEU A 30 -0.98 19.19 -36.69
CA LEU A 30 -1.07 18.82 -38.11
C LEU A 30 -2.14 19.60 -38.91
N PRO A 31 -3.34 19.89 -38.38
CA PRO A 31 -4.34 20.71 -39.06
C PRO A 31 -3.85 22.15 -39.32
N PHE A 32 -3.07 22.73 -38.40
CA PHE A 32 -2.49 24.07 -38.58
C PHE A 32 -1.46 24.14 -39.72
N LEU A 33 -0.76 23.03 -40.01
CA LEU A 33 0.19 22.97 -41.12
C LEU A 33 -0.50 22.83 -42.48
N LEU A 34 -1.75 22.35 -42.50
CA LEU A 34 -2.54 22.15 -43.71
C LEU A 34 -3.58 23.27 -43.93
N ASP A 35 -3.54 24.33 -43.11
CA ASP A 35 -4.56 25.41 -43.08
C ASP A 35 -6.00 24.89 -42.95
N MET A 36 -6.19 23.74 -42.27
CA MET A 36 -7.50 23.16 -42.00
C MET A 36 -7.85 23.35 -40.51
N SER A 37 -9.06 23.83 -40.21
CA SER A 37 -9.56 23.91 -38.83
C SER A 37 -10.59 22.82 -38.56
N PHE A 38 -10.33 21.95 -37.58
CA PHE A 38 -11.30 20.95 -37.15
C PHE A 38 -11.64 21.06 -35.66
N HIS A 39 -12.86 20.72 -35.24
CA HIS A 39 -13.26 20.79 -33.82
C HIS A 39 -12.45 19.82 -32.92
N TRP A 40 -12.27 18.59 -33.39
CA TRP A 40 -11.53 17.52 -32.68
C TRP A 40 -10.06 17.85 -32.44
N GLN A 41 -9.49 18.84 -33.14
CA GLN A 41 -8.13 19.31 -32.88
C GLN A 41 -8.01 19.92 -31.48
N TRP A 42 -9.03 20.67 -31.02
CA TRP A 42 -9.00 21.35 -29.72
C TRP A 42 -9.20 20.37 -28.58
N GLU A 43 -10.02 19.34 -28.78
CA GLU A 43 -10.17 18.21 -27.87
C GLU A 43 -8.84 17.46 -27.70
N ALA A 44 -8.14 17.17 -28.82
CA ALA A 44 -6.83 16.55 -28.80
C ALA A 44 -5.77 17.45 -28.13
N GLY A 45 -5.82 18.76 -28.36
CA GLY A 45 -4.93 19.74 -27.73
C GLY A 45 -5.11 19.82 -26.21
N ALA A 46 -6.36 19.85 -25.73
CA ALA A 46 -6.66 19.83 -24.30
C ALA A 46 -6.11 18.56 -23.63
N PHE A 47 -6.31 17.41 -24.27
CA PHE A 47 -5.79 16.13 -23.78
C PHE A 47 -4.25 16.07 -23.82
N ALA A 48 -3.62 16.63 -24.86
CA ALA A 48 -2.17 16.71 -24.98
C ALA A 48 -1.54 17.57 -23.86
N VAL A 49 -2.14 18.72 -23.53
CA VAL A 49 -1.68 19.58 -22.43
C VAL A 49 -1.77 18.85 -21.10
N PHE A 50 -2.89 18.17 -20.82
CA PHE A 50 -3.03 17.37 -19.61
C PHE A 50 -1.98 16.25 -19.52
N LEU A 51 -1.80 15.48 -20.61
CA LEU A 51 -0.78 14.43 -20.68
C LEU A 51 0.65 14.98 -20.54
N ALA A 52 0.93 16.18 -21.05
CA ALA A 52 2.25 16.81 -20.94
C ALA A 52 2.60 17.10 -19.47
N TRP A 53 1.66 17.67 -18.72
CA TRP A 53 1.85 17.92 -17.27
C TRP A 53 1.92 16.61 -16.47
N PHE A 54 1.12 15.61 -16.84
CA PHE A 54 1.20 14.29 -16.21
C PHE A 54 2.54 13.59 -16.50
N ASN A 55 3.04 13.66 -17.73
CA ASN A 55 4.36 13.14 -18.09
C ASN A 55 5.48 13.90 -17.36
N CYS A 56 5.32 15.22 -17.19
CA CYS A 56 6.21 16.03 -16.37
C CYS A 56 6.27 15.50 -14.92
N LEU A 57 5.13 15.17 -14.30
CA LEU A 57 5.10 14.52 -12.98
C LEU A 57 5.88 13.20 -12.97
N VAL A 58 5.75 12.35 -14.00
CA VAL A 58 6.49 11.09 -14.10
C VAL A 58 8.00 11.31 -14.27
N ILE A 59 8.42 12.35 -14.98
CA ILE A 59 9.84 12.73 -15.10
C ILE A 59 10.37 13.24 -13.74
N LEU A 60 9.55 13.97 -12.97
CA LEU A 60 9.91 14.45 -11.63
C LEU A 60 10.24 13.32 -10.64
N LYS A 61 9.73 12.10 -10.90
CA LYS A 61 10.08 10.87 -10.16
C LYS A 61 11.59 10.62 -10.05
N ARG A 62 12.36 11.06 -11.04
CA ARG A 62 13.82 10.81 -11.13
C ARG A 62 14.65 11.76 -10.28
N PHE A 63 14.08 12.85 -9.78
CA PHE A 63 14.80 13.84 -8.97
C PHE A 63 14.78 13.47 -7.48
N ASP A 64 15.87 13.79 -6.77
CA ASP A 64 16.05 13.44 -5.36
C ASP A 64 15.00 14.06 -4.42
N PHE A 65 14.63 15.31 -4.68
CA PHE A 65 13.75 16.09 -3.80
C PHE A 65 12.28 15.72 -3.97
N PHE A 66 11.74 15.86 -5.19
CA PHE A 66 10.33 15.58 -5.48
C PHE A 66 10.05 14.09 -5.71
N GLY A 67 11.06 13.31 -6.10
CA GLY A 67 10.85 11.96 -6.60
C GLY A 67 10.23 11.01 -5.60
N ILE A 68 10.57 11.09 -4.30
CA ILE A 68 9.97 10.22 -3.28
C ILE A 68 8.45 10.44 -3.14
N TYR A 69 8.02 11.71 -3.20
CA TYR A 69 6.60 12.07 -3.12
C TYR A 69 5.86 11.62 -4.37
N VAL A 70 6.45 11.81 -5.54
CA VAL A 70 5.88 11.35 -6.81
C VAL A 70 5.75 9.82 -6.86
N VAL A 71 6.79 9.07 -6.45
CA VAL A 71 6.74 7.59 -6.40
C VAL A 71 5.60 7.13 -5.48
N MET A 72 5.50 7.73 -4.29
CA MET A 72 4.45 7.39 -3.32
C MET A 72 3.06 7.73 -3.85
N PHE A 73 2.88 8.92 -4.41
CA PHE A 73 1.61 9.35 -5.02
C PHE A 73 1.16 8.39 -6.12
N LEU A 74 2.06 7.99 -7.03
CA LEU A 74 1.72 7.06 -8.10
C LEU A 74 1.37 5.65 -7.57
N GLU A 75 1.99 5.20 -6.49
CA GLU A 75 1.64 3.92 -5.86
C GLU A 75 0.26 3.99 -5.20
N ILE A 76 -0.05 5.07 -4.48
CA ILE A 76 -1.37 5.30 -3.87
C ILE A 76 -2.45 5.47 -4.95
N LEU A 77 -2.14 6.17 -6.04
CA LEU A 77 -3.06 6.30 -7.18
C LEU A 77 -3.38 4.93 -7.77
N ARG A 78 -2.39 4.05 -7.89
CA ARG A 78 -2.60 2.68 -8.38
C ARG A 78 -3.50 1.86 -7.46
N THR A 79 -3.30 1.93 -6.13
CA THR A 79 -4.17 1.24 -5.18
C THR A 79 -5.59 1.80 -5.20
N LEU A 80 -5.75 3.12 -5.30
CA LEU A 80 -7.05 3.78 -5.45
C LEU A 80 -7.78 3.30 -6.71
N VAL A 81 -7.12 3.28 -7.87
CA VAL A 81 -7.71 2.79 -9.12
C VAL A 81 -8.15 1.34 -9.00
N GLN A 82 -7.34 0.49 -8.37
CA GLN A 82 -7.69 -0.92 -8.14
C GLN A 82 -8.95 -1.07 -7.28
N VAL A 83 -9.07 -0.30 -6.20
CA VAL A 83 -10.27 -0.31 -5.34
C VAL A 83 -11.48 0.20 -6.11
N LEU A 84 -11.34 1.31 -6.83
CA LEU A 84 -12.42 1.90 -7.63
C LEU A 84 -12.93 0.93 -8.70
N CYS A 85 -12.05 0.14 -9.32
CA CYS A 85 -12.46 -0.92 -10.25
C CYS A 85 -13.35 -1.98 -9.59
N VAL A 86 -13.10 -2.36 -8.33
CA VAL A 86 -13.98 -3.30 -7.59
C VAL A 86 -15.34 -2.65 -7.31
N PHE A 87 -15.35 -1.38 -6.90
CA PHE A 87 -16.58 -0.63 -6.63
C PHE A 87 -17.36 -0.25 -7.89
N SER A 88 -16.75 -0.36 -9.08
CA SER A 88 -17.42 -0.04 -10.36
C SER A 88 -18.71 -0.85 -10.56
N ILE A 89 -18.78 -2.08 -10.06
CA ILE A 89 -19.99 -2.93 -10.13
C ILE A 89 -21.14 -2.27 -9.37
N LEU A 90 -20.87 -1.72 -8.19
CA LEU A 90 -21.87 -1.00 -7.40
C LEU A 90 -22.24 0.33 -8.05
N ILE A 91 -21.26 1.07 -8.59
CA ILE A 91 -21.52 2.33 -9.30
C ILE A 91 -22.45 2.09 -10.49
N ILE A 92 -22.22 1.01 -11.25
CA ILE A 92 -23.07 0.62 -12.38
C ILE A 92 -24.47 0.22 -11.90
N ALA A 93 -24.57 -0.58 -10.84
CA ALA A 93 -25.86 -1.03 -10.30
C ALA A 93 -26.73 0.15 -9.81
N PHE A 94 -26.17 1.03 -8.99
CA PHE A 94 -26.89 2.20 -8.49
C PHE A 94 -27.14 3.24 -9.59
N GLY A 95 -26.19 3.48 -10.48
CA GLY A 95 -26.35 4.48 -11.55
C GLY A 95 -27.36 4.07 -12.64
N LEU A 96 -27.50 2.76 -12.92
CA LEU A 96 -28.58 2.26 -13.77
C LEU A 96 -29.93 2.25 -13.03
N SER A 97 -29.94 1.98 -11.73
CA SER A 97 -31.15 2.07 -10.90
C SER A 97 -31.70 3.49 -10.86
N PHE A 98 -30.84 4.48 -10.60
CA PHE A 98 -31.20 5.90 -10.62
C PHE A 98 -31.57 6.39 -12.01
N TYR A 99 -30.93 5.89 -13.07
CA TYR A 99 -31.35 6.18 -14.45
C TYR A 99 -32.82 5.81 -14.68
N ILE A 100 -33.24 4.61 -14.27
CA ILE A 100 -34.63 4.17 -14.45
C ILE A 100 -35.58 5.03 -13.61
N LEU A 101 -35.21 5.28 -12.35
CA LEU A 101 -36.09 5.90 -11.35
C LEU A 101 -36.22 7.42 -11.52
N LEU A 102 -35.19 8.09 -12.04
CA LEU A 102 -35.06 9.56 -12.16
C LEU A 102 -34.90 10.02 -13.63
N SER A 103 -35.20 9.16 -14.61
CA SER A 103 -35.04 9.48 -16.05
C SER A 103 -35.80 10.74 -16.52
N ILE A 104 -36.89 11.10 -15.83
CA ILE A 104 -37.83 12.17 -16.19
C ILE A 104 -37.48 13.50 -15.49
N GLU A 105 -36.40 13.53 -14.71
CA GLU A 105 -35.96 14.69 -13.93
C GLU A 105 -35.64 15.94 -14.79
N GLN A 106 -36.04 17.13 -14.30
CA GLN A 106 -35.79 18.41 -14.97
C GLN A 106 -34.31 18.77 -15.13
N SER A 107 -33.44 18.32 -14.21
CA SER A 107 -31.99 18.58 -14.26
C SER A 107 -31.28 17.86 -15.43
N LYS A 108 -31.99 16.94 -16.11
CA LYS A 108 -31.47 16.04 -17.15
C LYS A 108 -30.25 15.21 -16.72
N ALA A 109 -29.85 15.23 -15.45
CA ALA A 109 -28.65 14.56 -14.96
C ALA A 109 -28.74 13.03 -15.09
N PHE A 110 -29.96 12.48 -15.12
CA PHE A 110 -30.21 11.05 -15.31
C PHE A 110 -30.88 10.73 -16.65
N SER A 111 -30.84 11.65 -17.63
CA SER A 111 -31.50 11.42 -18.94
C SER A 111 -30.76 10.43 -19.83
N THR A 112 -29.46 10.20 -19.62
CA THR A 112 -28.69 9.21 -20.39
C THR A 112 -27.89 8.30 -19.46
N PRO A 113 -27.69 7.00 -19.80
CA PRO A 113 -26.94 6.09 -18.94
C PRO A 113 -25.50 6.53 -18.60
N PRO A 114 -24.71 7.13 -19.52
CA PRO A 114 -23.38 7.64 -19.16
C PRO A 114 -23.44 8.81 -18.17
N LEU A 115 -24.45 9.68 -18.30
CA LEU A 115 -24.61 10.84 -17.43
C LEU A 115 -25.13 10.43 -16.05
N SER A 116 -26.01 9.42 -15.96
CA SER A 116 -26.45 8.87 -14.68
C SER A 116 -25.31 8.18 -13.92
N LEU A 117 -24.45 7.45 -14.63
CA LEU A 117 -23.24 6.85 -14.05
C LEU A 117 -22.28 7.93 -13.55
N LEU A 118 -22.05 8.99 -14.34
CA LEU A 118 -21.22 10.12 -13.95
C LEU A 118 -21.80 10.85 -12.72
N LYS A 119 -23.11 11.11 -12.71
CA LYS A 119 -23.78 11.74 -11.57
C LYS A 119 -23.69 10.87 -10.32
N THR A 120 -23.87 9.56 -10.45
CA THR A 120 -23.72 8.59 -9.34
C THR A 120 -22.28 8.55 -8.81
N PHE A 121 -21.29 8.65 -9.71
CA PHE A 121 -19.88 8.77 -9.32
C PHE A 121 -19.60 10.08 -8.57
N MET A 122 -20.18 11.20 -9.00
CA MET A 122 -20.03 12.48 -8.29
C MET A 122 -20.74 12.46 -6.92
N MET A 123 -21.92 11.84 -6.83
CA MET A 123 -22.66 11.66 -5.58
C MET A 123 -21.91 10.84 -4.52
N MET A 124 -20.93 10.04 -4.92
CA MET A 124 -20.05 9.31 -4.01
C MET A 124 -19.10 10.23 -3.23
N LEU A 125 -18.65 11.32 -3.85
CA LEU A 125 -17.73 12.29 -3.25
C LEU A 125 -18.49 13.35 -2.46
N GLU A 126 -19.58 13.87 -3.05
CA GLU A 126 -20.39 14.92 -2.46
C GLU A 126 -21.86 14.69 -2.81
N LEU A 127 -22.69 14.57 -1.77
CA LEU A 127 -24.13 14.37 -1.92
C LEU A 127 -24.85 15.71 -1.79
N ASP A 128 -25.34 16.23 -2.91
CA ASP A 128 -26.21 17.40 -2.94
C ASP A 128 -27.69 17.00 -2.86
N TYR A 129 -28.14 16.70 -1.65
CA TYR A 129 -29.52 16.29 -1.38
C TYR A 129 -30.53 17.40 -1.72
N MET A 130 -30.19 18.64 -1.38
CA MET A 130 -31.14 19.75 -1.39
C MET A 130 -31.55 20.12 -2.81
N ALA A 131 -30.57 20.29 -3.71
CA ALA A 131 -30.86 20.66 -5.09
C ALA A 131 -31.33 19.47 -5.95
N SER A 132 -30.85 18.24 -5.65
CA SER A 132 -31.12 17.09 -6.52
C SER A 132 -32.35 16.27 -6.12
N PHE A 133 -32.74 16.24 -4.84
CA PHE A 133 -33.81 15.35 -4.36
C PHE A 133 -34.91 16.08 -3.59
N ASN A 134 -34.56 17.06 -2.75
CA ASN A 134 -35.54 17.74 -1.90
C ASN A 134 -36.49 18.64 -2.69
N GLU A 135 -35.96 19.42 -3.63
CA GLU A 135 -36.77 20.31 -4.48
C GLU A 135 -37.78 19.52 -5.33
N GLN A 136 -37.40 18.33 -5.79
CA GLN A 136 -38.25 17.47 -6.63
C GLN A 136 -39.25 16.64 -5.83
N TYR A 137 -38.94 16.34 -4.58
CA TYR A 137 -39.88 15.71 -3.65
C TYR A 137 -40.95 16.69 -3.15
N THR A 138 -40.62 17.99 -3.11
CA THR A 138 -41.49 19.06 -2.57
C THR A 138 -42.24 19.81 -3.68
N ASP A 139 -41.85 19.67 -4.95
CA ASP A 139 -42.60 20.24 -6.08
C ASP A 139 -43.94 19.48 -6.24
N ASP A 140 -45.06 20.20 -6.19
CA ASP A 140 -46.45 19.67 -6.25
C ASP A 140 -46.83 19.04 -7.61
N ARG A 141 -45.83 18.66 -8.43
CA ARG A 141 -45.99 18.05 -9.75
C ARG A 141 -45.84 16.53 -9.66
N GLU A 142 -46.97 15.83 -9.68
CA GLU A 142 -47.09 14.35 -9.61
C GLU A 142 -46.26 13.60 -10.70
N ASP A 143 -45.89 14.29 -11.78
CA ASP A 143 -45.14 13.71 -12.91
C ASP A 143 -43.60 13.74 -12.74
N THR A 144 -43.09 14.43 -11.72
CA THR A 144 -41.63 14.66 -11.60
C THR A 144 -40.92 13.49 -10.92
N LEU A 145 -41.62 12.73 -10.07
CA LEU A 145 -41.01 11.67 -9.27
C LEU A 145 -42.00 10.51 -9.05
N HIS A 146 -42.20 9.69 -10.08
CA HIS A 146 -43.18 8.60 -10.09
C HIS A 146 -43.04 7.59 -8.94
N PHE A 147 -41.83 7.40 -8.40
CA PHE A 147 -41.55 6.42 -7.33
C PHE A 147 -40.80 7.06 -6.14
N GLY A 148 -41.41 8.02 -5.44
CA GLY A 148 -40.79 8.73 -4.30
C GLY A 148 -40.28 7.84 -3.18
N THR A 149 -41.09 6.92 -2.68
CA THR A 149 -40.69 6.05 -1.56
C THR A 149 -39.53 5.12 -1.92
N LEU A 150 -39.55 4.53 -3.12
CA LEU A 150 -38.46 3.66 -3.59
C LEU A 150 -37.18 4.47 -3.81
N THR A 151 -37.28 5.68 -4.35
CA THR A 151 -36.14 6.56 -4.57
C THR A 151 -35.46 6.95 -3.26
N LEU A 152 -36.23 7.37 -2.26
CA LEU A 152 -35.70 7.72 -0.94
C LEU A 152 -35.09 6.51 -0.21
N THR A 153 -35.71 5.34 -0.35
CA THR A 153 -35.19 4.10 0.24
C THR A 153 -33.86 3.70 -0.40
N LEU A 154 -33.79 3.72 -1.74
CA LEU A 154 -32.58 3.37 -2.50
C LEU A 154 -31.47 4.41 -2.29
N LEU A 155 -31.83 5.69 -2.18
CA LEU A 155 -30.92 6.77 -1.78
C LEU A 155 -30.35 6.54 -0.38
N THR A 156 -31.18 6.19 0.59
CA THR A 156 -30.73 5.91 1.96
C THR A 156 -29.72 4.76 2.01
N ILE A 157 -30.00 3.67 1.29
CA ILE A 157 -29.07 2.54 1.14
C ILE A 157 -27.79 2.99 0.45
N PHE A 158 -27.89 3.81 -0.60
CA PHE A 158 -26.73 4.34 -1.32
C PHE A 158 -25.83 5.19 -0.40
N VAL A 159 -26.38 6.12 0.39
CA VAL A 159 -25.58 6.98 1.30
C VAL A 159 -24.84 6.16 2.34
N LEU A 160 -25.48 5.12 2.89
CA LEU A 160 -24.85 4.24 3.87
C LEU A 160 -23.78 3.36 3.21
N LEU A 161 -24.08 2.76 2.07
CA LEU A 161 -23.21 1.77 1.45
C LEU A 161 -22.04 2.40 0.70
N MET A 162 -22.26 3.46 -0.07
CA MET A 162 -21.29 3.97 -1.03
C MET A 162 -20.31 4.97 -0.38
N PRO A 163 -20.71 6.19 0.03
CA PRO A 163 -19.80 7.12 0.70
C PRO A 163 -19.11 6.56 1.95
N ILE A 164 -19.85 5.92 2.87
CA ILE A 164 -19.27 5.50 4.17
C ILE A 164 -18.32 4.31 3.99
N LEU A 165 -18.71 3.25 3.28
CA LEU A 165 -17.80 2.11 3.09
C LEU A 165 -16.61 2.48 2.20
N LEU A 166 -16.82 3.26 1.15
CA LEU A 166 -15.75 3.61 0.22
C LEU A 166 -14.75 4.58 0.87
N MET A 167 -15.19 5.63 1.57
CA MET A 167 -14.28 6.54 2.25
C MET A 167 -13.51 5.81 3.36
N ASN A 168 -14.19 4.97 4.16
CA ASN A 168 -13.52 4.22 5.23
C ASN A 168 -12.53 3.19 4.67
N LEU A 169 -12.84 2.55 3.54
CA LEU A 169 -11.93 1.61 2.89
C LEU A 169 -10.75 2.32 2.23
N LEU A 170 -10.98 3.42 1.50
CA LEU A 170 -9.90 4.20 0.87
C LEU A 170 -8.94 4.75 1.91
N ILE A 171 -9.47 5.32 3.00
CA ILE A 171 -8.64 5.81 4.13
C ILE A 171 -7.97 4.64 4.83
N GLY A 172 -8.70 3.55 5.10
CA GLY A 172 -8.17 2.37 5.80
C GLY A 172 -7.04 1.67 5.05
N LEU A 173 -7.16 1.54 3.72
CA LEU A 173 -6.09 1.01 2.86
C LEU A 173 -4.93 1.99 2.74
N ALA A 174 -5.21 3.28 2.52
CA ALA A 174 -4.16 4.28 2.41
C ALA A 174 -3.32 4.39 3.70
N VAL A 175 -3.96 4.37 4.87
CA VAL A 175 -3.28 4.46 6.17
C VAL A 175 -2.63 3.14 6.56
N GLY A 176 -3.26 2.00 6.27
CA GLY A 176 -2.68 0.68 6.54
C GLY A 176 -1.45 0.37 5.71
N ASP A 177 -1.44 0.80 4.44
CA ASP A 177 -0.36 0.51 3.50
C ASP A 177 0.71 1.62 3.43
N ILE A 178 0.54 2.76 4.12
CA ILE A 178 1.47 3.90 3.95
C ILE A 178 2.92 3.56 4.32
N GLU A 179 3.15 2.77 5.38
CA GLU A 179 4.49 2.45 5.85
C GLU A 179 5.22 1.49 4.90
N SER A 180 4.52 0.46 4.41
CA SER A 180 5.05 -0.50 3.43
C SER A 180 5.31 0.20 2.10
N VAL A 181 4.35 0.99 1.61
CA VAL A 181 4.49 1.80 0.39
C VAL A 181 5.64 2.78 0.51
N GLN A 182 5.86 3.41 1.66
CA GLN A 182 6.99 4.32 1.86
C GLN A 182 8.34 3.60 1.80
N LYS A 183 8.47 2.43 2.43
CA LYS A 183 9.71 1.62 2.38
C LYS A 183 9.99 1.16 0.95
N ASP A 184 8.97 0.70 0.23
CA ASP A 184 9.08 0.26 -1.16
C ASP A 184 9.38 1.41 -2.10
N ALA A 185 8.77 2.58 -1.89
CA ALA A 185 9.03 3.79 -2.67
C ALA A 185 10.49 4.24 -2.53
N ARG A 186 11.07 4.19 -1.32
CA ARG A 186 12.49 4.51 -1.08
C ARG A 186 13.42 3.56 -1.84
N LEU A 187 13.14 2.25 -1.79
CA LEU A 187 13.90 1.24 -2.53
C LEU A 187 13.77 1.42 -4.04
N LYS A 188 12.55 1.57 -4.55
CA LYS A 188 12.27 1.82 -5.98
C LYS A 188 12.97 3.09 -6.47
N ARG A 189 13.00 4.16 -5.66
CA ARG A 189 13.73 5.40 -5.96
C ARG A 189 15.23 5.15 -6.06
N LEU A 190 15.84 4.49 -5.08
CA LEU A 190 17.29 4.21 -5.10
C LEU A 190 17.66 3.33 -6.31
N ALA A 191 16.88 2.29 -6.58
CA ALA A 191 17.06 1.45 -7.75
C ALA A 191 16.98 2.25 -9.06
N MET A 192 16.03 3.19 -9.15
CA MET A 192 15.89 4.07 -10.31
C MET A 192 17.08 5.01 -10.49
N GLN A 193 17.66 5.53 -9.40
CA GLN A 193 18.89 6.34 -9.46
C GLN A 193 20.08 5.51 -9.94
N VAL A 194 20.25 4.31 -9.40
CA VAL A 194 21.33 3.40 -9.83
C VAL A 194 21.17 3.03 -11.30
N GLU A 195 19.96 2.69 -11.74
CA GLU A 195 19.66 2.41 -13.14
C GLU A 195 19.92 3.63 -14.05
N LEU A 196 19.55 4.83 -13.60
CA LEU A 196 19.83 6.07 -14.32
C LEU A 196 21.35 6.27 -14.48
N HIS A 197 22.12 6.13 -13.40
CA HIS A 197 23.58 6.23 -13.44
C HIS A 197 24.21 5.21 -14.38
N ILE A 198 23.80 3.94 -14.31
CA ILE A 198 24.28 2.89 -15.21
C ILE A 198 23.92 3.20 -16.67
N ASN A 199 22.70 3.67 -16.93
CA ASN A 199 22.26 4.01 -18.27
C ASN A 199 23.02 5.22 -18.85
N ILE A 200 23.31 6.22 -18.02
CA ILE A 200 24.15 7.36 -18.40
C ILE A 200 25.57 6.89 -18.67
N GLU A 201 26.17 6.11 -17.77
CA GLU A 201 27.54 5.59 -17.91
C GLU A 201 27.70 4.76 -19.20
N ARG A 202 26.73 3.89 -19.52
CA ARG A 202 26.74 3.09 -20.75
C ARG A 202 26.62 3.92 -22.03
N LYS A 203 25.89 5.03 -21.99
CA LYS A 203 25.69 5.93 -23.13
C LYS A 203 26.78 7.01 -23.22
N MET A 204 27.57 7.19 -22.17
CA MET A 204 28.62 8.20 -22.11
C MET A 204 29.80 7.78 -22.98
N PRO A 205 30.30 8.66 -23.86
CA PRO A 205 31.48 8.36 -24.65
C PRO A 205 32.73 8.25 -23.75
N LEU A 206 33.65 7.35 -24.12
CA LEU A 206 34.81 6.97 -23.30
C LEU A 206 35.68 8.17 -22.87
N PHE A 207 35.81 9.18 -23.73
CA PHE A 207 36.58 10.40 -23.41
C PHE A 207 35.99 11.21 -22.24
N LEU A 208 34.66 11.20 -22.03
CA LEU A 208 34.04 11.84 -20.88
C LEU A 208 34.16 10.95 -19.64
N ARG A 209 34.05 9.63 -19.82
CA ARG A 209 34.19 8.69 -18.71
C ARG A 209 35.57 8.80 -18.07
N ASP A 210 36.62 8.79 -18.87
CA ASP A 210 37.99 8.83 -18.37
C ASP A 210 38.36 10.20 -17.77
N LYS A 211 37.68 11.27 -18.21
CA LYS A 211 37.87 12.63 -17.66
C LYS A 211 37.09 12.87 -16.36
N VAL A 212 35.94 12.22 -16.19
CA VAL A 212 35.03 12.41 -15.03
C VAL A 212 35.20 11.31 -13.98
N ALA A 213 35.85 10.20 -14.30
CA ALA A 213 36.12 9.12 -13.36
C ALA A 213 37.05 9.58 -12.23
N ILE A 214 36.50 9.70 -11.03
CA ILE A 214 37.23 9.95 -9.79
C ILE A 214 37.15 8.67 -8.97
N THR A 215 38.27 8.00 -8.75
CA THR A 215 38.33 6.71 -8.03
C THR A 215 38.43 6.87 -6.52
N ASP A 216 38.94 7.99 -6.04
CA ASP A 216 39.11 8.28 -4.61
C ASP A 216 38.54 9.67 -4.28
N TYR A 217 37.61 9.72 -3.33
CA TYR A 217 36.94 10.94 -2.90
C TYR A 217 37.29 11.23 -1.44
N LYS A 218 38.10 12.27 -1.22
CA LYS A 218 38.52 12.71 0.12
C LYS A 218 37.56 13.76 0.68
N HIS A 219 36.67 13.34 1.57
CA HIS A 219 35.70 14.20 2.23
C HIS A 219 36.33 15.00 3.38
N TYR A 220 36.19 16.33 3.38
CA TYR A 220 36.65 17.22 4.45
C TYR A 220 35.45 17.85 5.19
N PRO A 221 35.03 17.31 6.35
CA PRO A 221 33.78 17.71 7.00
C PRO A 221 33.74 19.17 7.49
N ASN A 222 34.90 19.82 7.68
CA ASN A 222 35.00 21.19 8.22
C ASN A 222 35.48 22.22 7.18
N ARG A 223 35.60 21.86 5.90
CA ARG A 223 35.98 22.76 4.80
C ARG A 223 34.95 22.68 3.67
N GLY A 224 33.81 23.35 3.87
CA GLY A 224 32.75 23.52 2.87
C GLY A 224 32.73 24.94 2.28
N ASN A 225 32.51 25.05 0.97
CA ASN A 225 32.33 26.33 0.29
C ASN A 225 30.89 26.83 0.54
N LYS A 226 30.71 27.65 1.59
CA LYS A 226 29.40 28.01 2.17
C LYS A 226 28.36 28.57 1.18
N GLN A 227 28.78 29.14 0.05
CA GLN A 227 27.86 29.70 -0.94
C GLN A 227 27.11 28.62 -1.74
N ILE A 228 27.81 27.56 -2.17
CA ILE A 228 27.20 26.43 -2.89
C ILE A 228 26.41 25.57 -1.92
N GLU A 229 26.91 25.41 -0.69
CA GLU A 229 26.18 24.73 0.39
C GLU A 229 24.91 25.49 0.76
N ASN A 230 24.87 26.83 0.81
CA ASN A 230 23.63 27.56 1.09
C ASN A 230 22.57 27.37 0.00
N LEU A 231 22.93 27.42 -1.29
CA LEU A 231 21.97 27.28 -2.37
C LEU A 231 21.48 25.82 -2.51
N PHE A 232 22.41 24.86 -2.33
CA PHE A 232 22.08 23.44 -2.36
C PHE A 232 21.34 23.00 -1.09
N SER A 233 21.65 23.55 0.08
CA SER A 233 20.96 23.26 1.34
C SER A 233 19.53 23.78 1.36
N ILE A 234 19.21 24.90 0.71
CA ILE A 234 17.82 25.35 0.55
C ILE A 234 17.02 24.33 -0.28
N ILE A 235 17.62 23.79 -1.35
CA ILE A 235 17.02 22.75 -2.20
C ILE A 235 17.02 21.38 -1.50
N SER A 236 18.00 21.11 -0.64
CA SER A 236 18.17 19.83 0.06
C SER A 236 17.69 19.84 1.51
N PHE A 237 17.05 20.91 2.01
CA PHE A 237 16.64 21.04 3.42
C PHE A 237 15.66 19.94 3.86
N SER A 238 15.00 19.28 2.91
CA SER A 238 14.14 18.11 3.17
C SER A 238 14.88 16.77 3.13
N LYS A 239 16.16 16.73 2.73
CA LYS A 239 16.94 15.49 2.55
C LYS A 239 17.46 14.91 3.87
N ASP A 240 17.69 15.73 4.90
CA ASP A 240 18.47 15.29 6.08
C ASP A 240 17.65 14.82 7.29
N SER A 241 16.40 15.26 7.46
CA SER A 241 15.60 14.87 8.64
C SER A 241 14.99 13.46 8.58
N GLY A 242 14.87 12.85 7.39
CA GLY A 242 14.18 11.57 7.18
C GLY A 242 15.05 10.39 6.75
N ASP A 243 16.23 10.63 6.17
CA ASP A 243 17.08 9.58 5.62
C ASP A 243 18.00 9.00 6.70
N GLY A 244 18.62 9.86 7.53
CA GLY A 244 19.44 9.44 8.68
C GLY A 244 18.68 8.57 9.67
N LYS A 245 17.49 8.99 10.11
CA LYS A 245 16.63 8.19 11.01
C LYS A 245 16.18 6.87 10.40
N SER A 246 15.88 6.83 9.10
CA SER A 246 15.44 5.60 8.43
C SER A 246 16.56 4.61 8.15
N LEU A 247 17.76 5.11 7.83
CA LEU A 247 18.96 4.30 7.67
C LEU A 247 19.38 3.73 9.02
N GLN A 248 19.33 4.54 10.09
CA GLN A 248 19.63 4.11 11.45
C GLN A 248 18.61 3.08 11.96
N LEU A 249 17.31 3.26 11.69
CA LEU A 249 16.27 2.25 11.93
C LEU A 249 16.45 0.96 11.12
N ARG A 250 16.89 1.06 9.85
CA ARG A 250 17.18 -0.10 9.01
C ARG A 250 18.39 -0.88 9.50
N ILE A 251 19.46 -0.16 9.84
CA ILE A 251 20.65 -0.72 10.44
C ILE A 251 20.26 -1.43 11.75
N GLN A 252 19.49 -0.79 12.60
CA GLN A 252 19.02 -1.39 13.85
C GLN A 252 18.13 -2.62 13.62
N ASN A 253 17.19 -2.57 12.67
CA ASN A 253 16.35 -3.74 12.33
C ASN A 253 17.14 -4.89 11.69
N SER A 254 18.16 -4.60 10.85
CA SER A 254 19.02 -5.64 10.28
C SER A 254 19.89 -6.29 11.36
N TYR A 255 20.43 -5.51 12.30
CA TYR A 255 21.16 -6.05 13.44
C TYR A 255 20.27 -6.93 14.31
N VAL A 256 19.02 -6.52 14.57
CA VAL A 256 18.06 -7.33 15.33
C VAL A 256 17.70 -8.62 14.59
N GLN A 257 17.51 -8.59 13.27
CA GLN A 257 17.26 -9.80 12.48
C GLN A 257 18.45 -10.76 12.47
N ASP A 258 19.67 -10.25 12.32
CA ASP A 258 20.89 -11.06 12.38
C ASP A 258 21.08 -11.69 13.76
N ASP A 259 20.80 -10.94 14.83
CA ASP A 259 20.89 -11.46 16.19
C ASP A 259 19.79 -12.48 16.49
N LEU A 260 18.57 -12.29 15.98
CA LEU A 260 17.51 -13.31 16.02
C LEU A 260 17.90 -14.57 15.24
N HIS A 261 18.54 -14.43 14.08
CA HIS A 261 19.03 -15.56 13.31
C HIS A 261 20.11 -16.33 14.09
N LYS A 262 21.09 -15.62 14.66
CA LYS A 262 22.12 -16.22 15.52
C LYS A 262 21.51 -16.93 16.74
N LEU A 263 20.51 -16.33 17.39
CA LEU A 263 19.80 -16.93 18.52
C LEU A 263 19.05 -18.20 18.11
N LYS A 264 18.37 -18.17 16.96
CA LYS A 264 17.67 -19.33 16.39
C LYS A 264 18.61 -20.49 16.08
N VAL A 265 19.81 -20.20 15.58
CA VAL A 265 20.85 -21.20 15.35
C VAL A 265 21.33 -21.79 16.68
N ARG A 266 21.66 -20.96 17.68
CA ARG A 266 22.06 -21.47 19.01
C ARG A 266 20.98 -22.33 19.68
N LEU A 267 19.71 -21.95 19.58
CA LEU A 267 18.60 -22.74 20.11
C LEU A 267 18.48 -24.10 19.42
N ARG A 268 18.72 -24.15 18.10
CA ARG A 268 18.75 -25.41 17.36
C ARG A 268 19.89 -26.30 17.86
N ASP A 269 21.08 -25.74 18.08
CA ASP A 269 22.22 -26.49 18.59
C ASP A 269 21.94 -27.02 20.01
N ILE A 270 21.39 -26.20 20.91
CA ILE A 270 20.98 -26.62 22.26
C ILE A 270 19.94 -27.74 22.19
N SER A 271 18.96 -27.65 21.29
CA SER A 271 17.96 -28.71 21.08
C SER A 271 18.65 -30.02 20.71
N THR A 272 19.59 -30.00 19.76
CA THR A 272 20.31 -31.24 19.36
C THR A 272 21.17 -31.83 20.48
N VAL A 273 21.74 -30.99 21.34
CA VAL A 273 22.50 -31.45 22.53
C VAL A 273 21.56 -32.06 23.55
N MET A 274 20.39 -31.45 23.77
CA MET A 274 19.38 -31.97 24.68
C MET A 274 18.84 -33.33 24.23
N ASP A 275 18.62 -33.51 22.92
CA ASP A 275 18.22 -34.80 22.35
C ASP A 275 19.28 -35.89 22.55
N LYS A 276 20.56 -35.54 22.40
CA LYS A 276 21.68 -36.44 22.68
C LYS A 276 21.75 -36.82 24.16
N ASN A 277 21.57 -35.85 25.05
CA ASN A 277 21.56 -36.10 26.50
C ASN A 277 20.37 -36.98 26.91
N ASN A 278 19.17 -36.72 26.38
CA ASN A 278 17.99 -37.55 26.60
C ASN A 278 18.20 -38.99 26.08
N HIS A 279 18.84 -39.15 24.93
CA HIS A 279 19.18 -40.47 24.40
C HIS A 279 20.21 -41.20 25.28
N LEU A 280 21.20 -40.47 25.80
CA LEU A 280 22.21 -41.02 26.70
C LEU A 280 21.60 -41.41 28.05
N LEU A 281 20.68 -40.61 28.60
CA LEU A 281 19.92 -40.94 29.81
C LEU A 281 19.10 -42.22 29.63
N ARG A 282 18.42 -42.39 28.48
CA ARG A 282 17.70 -43.64 28.17
C ARG A 282 18.63 -44.85 28.11
N LYS A 283 19.81 -44.70 27.52
CA LYS A 283 20.83 -45.77 27.49
C LYS A 283 21.38 -46.10 28.87
N ILE A 284 21.59 -45.10 29.73
CA ILE A 284 21.99 -45.30 31.12
C ILE A 284 20.90 -46.06 31.87
N MET A 285 19.63 -45.65 31.75
CA MET A 285 18.49 -46.33 32.36
C MET A 285 18.39 -47.79 31.92
N GLN A 286 18.54 -48.07 30.62
CA GLN A 286 18.58 -49.45 30.09
C GLN A 286 19.75 -50.27 30.63
N LYS A 287 20.93 -49.66 30.78
CA LYS A 287 22.14 -50.36 31.24
C LYS A 287 22.24 -50.48 32.76
N MET A 288 21.51 -49.65 33.49
CA MET A 288 21.39 -49.72 34.95
C MET A 288 20.48 -50.88 35.39
N GLU A 289 19.85 -51.60 34.45
CA GLU A 289 18.91 -52.71 34.71
C GLU A 289 17.94 -52.38 35.86
N ILE A 290 17.46 -51.13 35.90
CA ILE A 290 16.33 -50.82 36.75
C ILE A 290 15.12 -51.40 36.02
N SER A 291 14.81 -52.64 36.36
CA SER A 291 13.47 -53.18 36.17
C SER A 291 12.52 -52.19 36.82
N THR A 292 11.71 -51.51 36.02
CA THR A 292 10.54 -50.83 36.56
C THR A 292 9.72 -51.89 37.28
N GLU A 293 9.34 -51.65 38.53
CA GLU A 293 8.58 -52.57 39.38
C GLU A 293 7.24 -53.02 38.75
N ASP A 294 6.82 -52.39 37.64
CA ASP A 294 5.66 -52.78 36.85
C ASP A 294 5.84 -54.09 36.04
N ASP A 295 7.08 -54.57 35.82
CA ASP A 295 7.35 -55.86 35.15
C ASP A 295 7.51 -57.04 36.14
N ALA A 296 7.47 -56.78 37.46
CA ALA A 296 7.65 -57.81 38.50
C ALA A 296 6.33 -58.33 39.10
N CYS A 297 5.18 -57.80 38.66
CA CYS A 297 3.85 -58.18 39.13
C CYS A 297 3.16 -59.17 38.16
N ASP A 298 3.83 -60.25 37.77
CA ASP A 298 3.14 -61.37 37.10
C ASP A 298 3.87 -62.70 37.32
N GLU A 299 3.97 -63.15 38.58
CA GLU A 299 4.10 -64.59 38.94
C GLU A 299 4.11 -64.75 40.48
N GLY A 300 2.99 -65.21 41.06
CA GLY A 300 2.97 -65.59 42.48
C GLY A 300 1.59 -65.52 43.14
N ALA A 301 0.81 -66.58 43.00
CA ALA A 301 -0.51 -66.76 43.61
C ALA A 301 -0.50 -66.78 45.15
N GLY A 302 -1.55 -66.22 45.77
CA GLY A 302 -2.00 -66.67 47.09
C GLY A 302 -2.73 -65.65 47.98
N SER A 303 -4.07 -65.76 48.04
CA SER A 303 -4.95 -65.44 49.19
C SER A 303 -5.04 -63.97 49.65
N SER A 304 -6.08 -63.22 49.28
CA SER A 304 -7.45 -63.20 49.85
C SER A 304 -7.68 -62.17 50.98
N TYR A 305 -8.71 -61.35 50.74
CA TYR A 305 -9.54 -60.52 51.64
C TYR A 305 -9.13 -59.11 52.05
N GLY A 306 -10.04 -58.16 51.76
CA GLY A 306 -10.32 -56.96 52.57
C GLY A 306 -9.89 -55.64 51.92
N CYS A 307 -10.70 -55.03 51.05
CA CYS A 307 -11.81 -54.11 51.36
C CYS A 307 -11.35 -52.71 51.82
N GLY A 308 -11.87 -51.65 51.20
CA GLY A 308 -12.01 -50.36 51.87
C GLY A 308 -11.85 -49.13 50.99
N TRP A 309 -12.97 -48.63 50.49
CA TRP A 309 -13.17 -47.32 49.89
C TRP A 309 -12.77 -46.14 50.81
N VAL A 310 -12.47 -44.99 50.19
CA VAL A 310 -13.12 -43.66 50.37
C VAL A 310 -12.13 -42.48 50.36
N ASN A 311 -12.42 -41.54 49.46
CA ASN A 311 -11.90 -40.16 49.37
C ASN A 311 -12.37 -39.27 50.55
N ALA A 312 -11.53 -38.32 50.96
CA ALA A 312 -11.93 -37.01 51.50
C ALA A 312 -10.67 -36.12 51.52
N GLU A 313 -10.55 -35.13 50.64
CA GLU A 313 -11.11 -33.77 50.74
C GLU A 313 -10.24 -32.79 51.56
N ASP A 314 -9.84 -31.75 50.83
CA ASP A 314 -9.70 -30.34 51.20
C ASP A 314 -8.82 -29.91 52.37
N SER A 315 -7.91 -28.97 52.05
CA SER A 315 -7.76 -27.73 52.82
C SER A 315 -6.85 -26.68 52.14
N HIS A 316 -7.44 -25.50 51.91
CA HIS A 316 -6.87 -24.14 51.73
C HIS A 316 -6.34 -23.72 50.34
N ARG A 317 -7.17 -23.06 49.50
CA ARG A 317 -7.57 -21.62 49.45
C ARG A 317 -6.51 -20.62 48.95
N SER A 318 -6.80 -20.16 47.73
CA SER A 318 -6.76 -18.79 47.17
C SER A 318 -6.30 -17.64 48.07
N PHE A 319 -5.40 -16.80 47.52
CA PHE A 319 -5.33 -15.37 47.84
C PHE A 319 -5.02 -14.55 46.58
N GLU A 320 -5.99 -13.73 46.21
CA GLU A 320 -5.88 -12.57 45.31
C GLU A 320 -5.18 -11.40 46.01
N GLY A 321 -4.54 -10.55 45.21
CA GLY A 321 -4.42 -9.11 45.47
C GLY A 321 -3.12 -8.63 46.10
N VAL A 322 -2.48 -7.65 45.45
CA VAL A 322 -1.97 -6.37 46.02
C VAL A 322 -1.37 -5.53 44.86
N PRO A 323 -1.42 -4.19 44.91
CA PRO A 323 -1.60 -3.31 43.75
C PRO A 323 -0.34 -2.53 43.36
N GLU A 324 -0.30 -2.02 42.12
CA GLU A 324 0.56 -0.88 41.76
C GLU A 324 -0.29 0.27 41.24
N ALA A 325 -0.36 1.32 42.05
CA ALA A 325 -0.70 2.67 41.64
C ALA A 325 0.60 3.47 41.54
N PHE A 326 0.93 3.98 40.36
CA PHE A 326 1.68 5.23 40.24
C PHE A 326 1.14 6.02 39.06
N SER A 327 0.40 7.08 39.40
CA SER A 327 0.07 8.18 38.52
C SER A 327 1.29 9.08 38.38
N LEU A 328 1.56 9.55 37.16
CA LEU A 328 2.28 10.79 36.93
C LEU A 328 1.85 11.38 35.59
N SER A 329 0.77 12.14 35.67
CA SER A 329 0.44 13.24 34.77
C SER A 329 1.23 14.48 35.23
N THR A 330 2.14 15.04 34.42
CA THR A 330 2.24 16.50 34.22
C THR A 330 3.22 16.88 33.09
N LEU A 331 2.73 17.79 32.23
CA LEU A 331 3.36 18.62 31.20
C LEU A 331 3.51 18.06 29.78
#